data_AF-A0A0J9WC99-F1
#
_entry.id   AF-A0A0J9WC99-F1
#
_cell.length_a   1.000
_cell.length_b   1.000
_cell.length_c   1.000
_cell.angle_alpha   90.00
_cell.angle_beta   90.00
_cell.angle_gamma   90.00
#
_symmetry.space_group_name_H-M   'P 1'
#
loop_
_entity.id
_entity.type
_entity.pdbx_description
1 polymer ?
#
loop_
_entity_poly.entity_id
_entity_poly.type
_entity_poly.pdbx_seq_one_letter_code
_entity_poly.pdbx_strand_id
1 'polypeptide(L)'
;MLSRLIELSERAPKDFTLALGFSILSALYLLRRWLLPKPIPGIPYNENAVKSFMGDIPEFRDAPNRREWWAQQPARHQSPIVQVFMRPFGAPWVFVADYFEASDICMRRLKEFDRSDVTWEQFNGVVPGHHITLKSSDPKFKKNKELIRDLMAPTFLQQASAPEIHDKFGSLLKLWDRKLDLSGGRPFDIAQDIHNSALDIILGASFGN
;
A
#
# COMPACT_ATOMS: atom_id res chain seq x y z
N MET A 1 8.73 38.13 25.34
CA MET A 1 9.81 37.72 24.42
C MET A 1 9.60 38.31 23.02
N LEU A 2 8.40 38.17 22.44
CA LEU A 2 7.99 38.84 21.19
C LEU A 2 8.10 40.38 21.24
N SER A 3 7.73 41.03 22.35
CA SER A 3 7.83 42.49 22.53
C SER A 3 9.25 43.04 22.45
N ARG A 4 10.24 42.34 23.03
CA ARG A 4 11.66 42.73 22.95
C ARG A 4 12.25 42.56 21.54
N LEU A 5 11.75 41.60 20.77
CA LEU A 5 12.18 41.40 19.37
C LEU A 5 11.69 42.53 18.46
N ILE A 6 10.51 43.09 18.76
CA ILE A 6 9.94 44.23 18.02
C ILE A 6 10.71 45.52 18.33
N GLU A 7 11.03 45.81 19.60
CA GLU A 7 11.83 46.98 19.99
C GLU A 7 13.27 46.95 19.42
N LEU A 8 13.88 45.76 19.33
CA LEU A 8 15.19 45.57 18.69
C LEU A 8 15.13 45.73 17.17
N SER A 9 14.01 45.38 16.55
CA SER A 9 13.76 45.60 15.12
C SER A 9 13.59 47.09 14.80
N GLU A 10 12.98 47.89 15.68
CA GLU A 10 12.80 49.33 15.48
C GLU A 10 14.10 50.14 15.62
N ARG A 11 15.06 49.64 16.40
CA ARG A 11 16.39 50.26 16.57
C ARG A 11 17.42 49.83 15.53
N ALA A 12 17.14 48.80 14.74
CA ALA A 12 18.05 48.28 13.74
C ALA A 12 18.07 49.17 12.49
N PRO A 13 19.23 49.37 11.83
CA PRO A 13 19.29 50.06 10.55
C PRO A 13 18.39 49.35 9.52
N LYS A 14 17.67 50.13 8.71
CA LYS A 14 16.69 49.60 7.73
C LYS A 14 17.30 48.52 6.82
N ASP A 15 18.57 48.67 6.46
CA ASP A 15 19.32 47.71 5.64
C ASP A 15 19.47 46.33 6.31
N PHE A 16 19.63 46.29 7.64
CA PHE A 16 19.71 45.04 8.40
C PHE A 16 18.37 44.31 8.44
N THR A 17 17.27 45.06 8.61
CA THR A 17 15.91 44.46 8.59
C THR A 17 15.56 43.89 7.21
N LEU A 18 15.96 44.56 6.13
CA LEU A 18 15.78 44.08 4.75
C LEU A 18 16.65 42.84 4.46
N ALA A 19 17.91 42.84 4.87
CA ALA A 19 18.82 41.70 4.70
C ALA A 19 18.34 40.46 5.47
N LEU A 20 17.86 40.64 6.71
CA LEU A 20 17.29 39.57 7.52
C LEU A 20 16.02 38.99 6.87
N GLY A 21 15.13 39.86 6.36
CA GLY A 21 13.94 39.44 5.61
C GLY A 21 14.27 38.63 4.36
N PHE A 22 15.23 39.08 3.55
CA PHE A 22 15.66 38.37 2.35
C PHE A 22 16.33 37.02 2.65
N SER A 23 17.10 36.95 3.74
CA SER A 23 17.72 35.71 4.21
C SER A 23 16.67 34.68 4.64
N ILE A 24 15.66 35.10 5.40
CA ILE A 24 14.54 34.24 5.82
C ILE A 24 13.75 33.73 4.59
N LEU A 25 13.42 34.62 3.65
CA LEU A 25 12.71 34.23 2.43
C LEU A 25 13.52 33.26 1.58
N SER A 26 14.83 33.47 1.46
CA SER A 26 15.73 32.57 0.74
C SER A 26 15.83 31.22 1.43
N ALA A 27 15.93 31.19 2.76
CA ALA A 27 15.93 29.95 3.54
C ALA A 27 14.62 29.17 3.38
N LEU A 28 13.47 29.84 3.45
CA LEU A 28 12.15 29.23 3.23
C LEU A 28 12.00 28.72 1.80
N TYR A 29 12.53 29.43 0.82
CA TYR A 29 12.52 29.01 -0.58
C TYR A 29 13.36 27.75 -0.83
N LEU A 30 14.58 27.71 -0.28
CA LEU A 30 15.46 26.56 -0.37
C LEU A 30 14.88 25.36 0.38
N LEU A 31 14.31 25.59 1.57
CA LEU A 31 13.62 24.56 2.34
C LEU A 31 12.44 24.00 1.54
N ARG A 32 11.61 24.87 0.94
CA ARG A 32 10.50 24.43 0.08
C ARG A 32 11.01 23.58 -1.08
N ARG A 33 12.01 24.04 -1.83
CA ARG A 33 12.59 23.26 -2.94
C ARG A 33 13.16 21.92 -2.49
N TRP A 34 13.73 21.86 -1.28
CA TRP A 34 14.27 20.63 -0.72
C TRP A 34 13.18 19.64 -0.32
N LEU A 35 12.03 20.13 0.17
CA LEU A 35 10.88 19.33 0.59
C LEU A 35 10.00 18.85 -0.59
N LEU A 36 10.12 19.46 -1.77
CA LEU A 36 9.32 19.06 -2.92
C LEU A 36 9.79 17.72 -3.51
N PRO A 37 8.86 16.91 -4.04
CA PRO A 37 9.22 15.64 -4.67
C PRO A 37 10.16 15.84 -5.85
N LYS A 38 11.15 14.95 -5.99
CA LYS A 38 12.14 15.00 -7.07
C LYS A 38 11.81 13.91 -8.11
N PRO A 39 11.26 14.27 -9.29
CA PRO A 39 10.95 13.30 -10.33
C PRO A 39 12.23 12.68 -10.91
N ILE A 40 12.13 11.41 -11.31
CA ILE A 40 13.13 10.73 -12.14
C ILE A 40 13.00 11.28 -13.58
N PRO A 41 14.07 11.78 -14.19
CA PRO A 41 14.02 12.26 -15.57
C PRO A 41 13.58 11.16 -16.55
N GLY A 42 12.71 11.50 -17.50
CA GLY A 42 12.30 10.60 -18.57
C GLY A 42 11.07 9.71 -18.28
N ILE A 43 10.53 9.72 -17.07
CA ILE A 43 9.29 9.00 -16.75
C ILE A 43 8.14 10.02 -16.57
N PRO A 44 6.96 9.83 -17.19
CA PRO A 44 5.80 10.71 -17.00
C PRO A 44 5.27 10.71 -15.57
N TYR A 45 4.71 11.83 -15.11
CA TYR A 45 4.16 11.99 -13.75
C TYR A 45 3.08 13.08 -13.70
N ASN A 46 2.27 13.10 -12.65
CA ASN A 46 1.27 14.15 -12.44
C ASN A 46 1.95 15.50 -12.13
N GLU A 47 1.85 16.48 -13.02
CA GLU A 47 2.50 17.79 -12.86
C GLU A 47 2.08 18.53 -11.58
N ASN A 48 0.85 18.27 -11.10
CA ASN A 48 0.32 18.87 -9.87
C ASN A 48 0.96 18.27 -8.62
N ALA A 49 1.42 17.01 -8.66
CA ALA A 49 2.01 16.33 -7.52
C ALA A 49 3.36 16.95 -7.10
N VAL A 50 4.16 17.43 -8.06
CA VAL A 50 5.46 18.08 -7.77
C VAL A 50 5.31 19.48 -7.17
N LYS A 51 4.12 20.07 -7.24
CA LYS A 51 3.83 21.39 -6.63
C LYS A 51 3.48 21.29 -5.14
N SER A 52 3.18 20.08 -4.64
CA SER A 52 2.73 19.81 -3.28
C SER A 52 3.73 18.94 -2.53
N PHE A 53 3.91 19.21 -1.24
CA PHE A 53 4.72 18.35 -0.36
C PHE A 53 4.10 16.97 -0.14
N MET A 54 2.77 16.86 -0.28
CA MET A 54 2.04 15.59 -0.16
C MET A 54 2.00 14.79 -1.46
N GLY A 55 2.57 15.29 -2.55
CA GLY A 55 2.56 14.57 -3.83
C GLY A 55 1.14 14.23 -4.30
N ASP A 56 0.94 12.96 -4.66
CA ASP A 56 -0.34 12.42 -5.16
C ASP A 56 -1.29 11.96 -4.04
N ILE A 57 -0.88 12.02 -2.77
CA ILE A 57 -1.67 11.50 -1.64
C ILE A 57 -3.06 12.14 -1.52
N PRO A 58 -3.24 13.47 -1.66
CA PRO A 58 -4.57 14.08 -1.53
C PRO A 58 -5.50 13.58 -2.63
N GLU A 59 -5.04 13.55 -3.88
CA GLU A 59 -5.83 13.06 -5.01
C GLU A 59 -6.18 11.58 -4.84
N PHE A 60 -5.22 10.77 -4.40
CA PHE A 60 -5.44 9.35 -4.11
C PHE A 60 -6.43 9.10 -2.97
N ARG A 61 -6.38 9.93 -1.92
CA ARG A 61 -7.28 9.83 -0.77
C ARG A 61 -8.72 10.19 -1.16
N ASP A 62 -8.85 11.22 -1.98
CA ASP A 62 -10.15 11.77 -2.37
C ASP A 62 -10.78 10.97 -3.55
N ALA A 63 -10.04 10.03 -4.13
CA ALA A 63 -10.53 9.14 -5.19
C ALA A 63 -11.64 8.19 -4.67
N PRO A 64 -12.79 8.10 -5.38
CA PRO A 64 -13.89 7.22 -4.97
C PRO A 64 -13.51 5.74 -5.01
N ASN A 65 -12.63 5.37 -5.95
CA ASN A 65 -12.09 4.03 -6.06
C ASN A 65 -10.56 4.07 -6.24
N ARG A 66 -9.85 3.70 -5.17
CA ARG A 66 -8.38 3.68 -5.14
C ARG A 66 -7.76 2.73 -6.17
N ARG A 67 -8.41 1.61 -6.51
CA ARG A 67 -7.90 0.67 -7.53
C ARG A 67 -8.02 1.27 -8.93
N GLU A 68 -9.17 1.88 -9.19
CA GLU A 68 -9.40 2.56 -10.46
C GLU A 68 -8.45 3.74 -10.64
N TRP A 69 -8.18 4.49 -9.56
CA TRP A 69 -7.20 5.57 -9.58
C TRP A 69 -5.82 5.10 -10.07
N TRP A 70 -5.34 3.95 -9.61
CA TRP A 70 -4.08 3.36 -10.10
C TRP A 70 -4.17 2.96 -11.58
N ALA A 71 -5.26 2.31 -11.99
CA ALA A 71 -5.50 1.90 -13.36
C ALA A 71 -5.62 3.08 -14.35
N GLN A 72 -6.04 4.25 -13.87
CA GLN A 72 -6.15 5.46 -14.69
C GLN A 72 -4.80 6.15 -14.94
N GLN A 73 -3.77 5.95 -14.11
CA GLN A 73 -2.49 6.67 -14.27
C GLN A 73 -1.82 6.42 -15.63
N PRO A 74 -1.67 5.16 -16.11
CA PRO A 74 -1.07 4.89 -17.42
C PRO A 74 -1.86 5.50 -18.58
N ALA A 75 -3.20 5.47 -18.48
CA ALA A 75 -4.09 6.01 -19.50
C ALA A 75 -3.99 7.55 -19.58
N ARG A 76 -3.91 8.24 -18.43
CA ARG A 76 -3.77 9.71 -18.37
C ARG A 76 -2.46 10.20 -18.98
N HIS A 77 -1.38 9.45 -18.77
CA HIS A 77 -0.03 9.81 -19.24
C HIS A 77 0.33 9.20 -20.58
N GLN A 78 -0.57 8.42 -21.19
CA GLN A 78 -0.35 7.66 -22.42
C GLN A 78 0.97 6.88 -22.41
N SER A 79 1.31 6.31 -21.25
CA SER A 79 2.59 5.68 -20.99
C SER A 79 2.42 4.41 -20.15
N PRO A 80 3.10 3.30 -20.49
CA PRO A 80 3.05 2.07 -19.69
C PRO A 80 3.80 2.18 -18.36
N ILE A 81 4.56 3.27 -18.17
CA ILE A 81 5.33 3.55 -16.95
C ILE A 81 5.04 4.98 -16.47
N VAL A 82 4.70 5.13 -15.19
CA VAL A 82 4.32 6.41 -14.59
C VAL A 82 4.95 6.55 -13.20
N GLN A 83 5.39 7.75 -12.84
CA GLN A 83 5.84 8.06 -11.49
C GLN A 83 4.70 8.60 -10.66
N VAL A 84 4.63 8.14 -9.42
CA VAL A 84 3.64 8.56 -8.43
C VAL A 84 4.32 8.88 -7.10
N PHE A 85 3.95 9.99 -6.50
CA PHE A 85 4.54 10.51 -5.28
C PHE A 85 3.67 10.17 -4.06
N MET A 86 3.70 8.89 -3.66
CA MET A 86 2.97 8.40 -2.48
C MET A 86 3.75 8.51 -1.16
N ARG A 87 5.05 8.80 -1.22
CA ARG A 87 5.93 8.89 -0.05
C ARG A 87 6.46 10.33 0.10
N PRO A 88 5.93 11.13 1.04
CA PRO A 88 6.46 12.46 1.29
C PRO A 88 7.94 12.36 1.67
N PHE A 89 8.77 13.27 1.13
CA PHE A 89 10.22 13.32 1.35
C PHE A 89 11.01 12.08 0.87
N GLY A 90 10.34 11.12 0.21
CA GLY A 90 10.95 9.90 -0.31
C GLY A 90 11.15 9.93 -1.82
N ALA A 91 11.75 8.85 -2.33
CA ALA A 91 11.80 8.60 -3.77
C ALA A 91 10.39 8.35 -4.33
N PRO A 92 10.11 8.77 -5.58
CA PRO A 92 8.85 8.44 -6.24
C PRO A 92 8.70 6.94 -6.43
N TRP A 93 7.45 6.49 -6.46
CA TRP A 93 7.13 5.13 -6.87
C TRP A 93 7.00 5.09 -8.38
N VAL A 94 7.58 4.08 -8.99
CA VAL A 94 7.47 3.84 -10.43
C VAL A 94 6.42 2.76 -10.63
N PHE A 95 5.28 3.16 -11.19
CA PHE A 95 4.19 2.27 -11.53
C PHE A 95 4.39 1.71 -12.94
N VAL A 96 4.53 0.39 -13.03
CA VAL A 96 4.68 -0.35 -14.29
C VAL A 96 3.36 -1.03 -14.60
N ALA A 97 2.69 -0.59 -15.66
CA ALA A 97 1.40 -1.11 -16.10
C ALA A 97 1.49 -2.12 -17.25
N ASP A 98 2.67 -2.24 -17.88
CA ASP A 98 2.91 -3.29 -18.86
C ASP A 98 2.94 -4.66 -18.18
N TYR A 99 2.08 -5.57 -18.65
CA TYR A 99 1.93 -6.90 -18.07
C TYR A 99 3.20 -7.73 -18.19
N PHE A 100 3.86 -7.73 -19.35
CA PHE A 100 5.02 -8.58 -19.59
C PHE A 100 6.20 -8.13 -18.73
N GLU A 101 6.45 -6.83 -18.66
CA GLU A 101 7.51 -6.25 -17.82
C GLU A 101 7.22 -6.48 -16.33
N ALA A 102 5.99 -6.23 -15.87
CA ALA A 102 5.63 -6.46 -14.47
C ALA A 102 5.76 -7.95 -14.09
N SER A 103 5.34 -8.86 -14.97
CA SER A 103 5.46 -10.30 -14.77
C SER A 103 6.92 -10.74 -14.72
N ASP A 104 7.76 -10.22 -15.62
CA ASP A 104 9.19 -10.54 -15.64
C ASP A 104 9.91 -10.03 -14.38
N ILE A 105 9.60 -8.81 -13.94
CA ILE A 105 10.09 -8.24 -12.69
C ILE A 105 9.72 -9.13 -11.50
N CYS A 106 8.44 -9.49 -11.36
CA CYS A 106 7.96 -10.26 -10.21
C CYS A 106 8.46 -11.71 -10.17
N MET A 107 8.70 -12.33 -11.33
CA MET A 107 9.05 -13.76 -11.39
C MET A 107 10.54 -14.04 -11.56
N ARG A 108 11.26 -13.19 -12.29
CA ARG A 108 12.63 -13.50 -12.76
C ARG A 108 13.69 -12.55 -12.22
N ARG A 109 13.35 -11.28 -11.95
CA ARG A 109 14.32 -10.23 -11.61
C ARG A 109 14.38 -9.88 -10.12
N LEU A 110 14.13 -10.86 -9.24
CA LEU A 110 14.18 -10.68 -7.77
C LEU A 110 15.54 -10.18 -7.23
N LYS A 111 16.63 -10.35 -7.99
CA LYS A 111 17.96 -9.83 -7.65
C LYS A 111 18.09 -8.33 -7.91
N GLU A 112 17.32 -7.80 -8.86
CA GLU A 112 17.27 -6.37 -9.21
C GLU A 112 16.18 -5.65 -8.40
N PHE A 113 15.03 -6.30 -8.27
CA PHE A 113 13.87 -5.82 -7.53
C PHE A 113 13.56 -6.76 -6.38
N ASP A 114 14.08 -6.44 -5.20
CA ASP A 114 13.68 -7.14 -3.99
C ASP A 114 12.34 -6.57 -3.46
N ARG A 115 11.76 -7.27 -2.49
CA ARG A 115 10.48 -6.92 -1.87
C ARG A 115 10.46 -5.53 -1.27
N SER A 116 9.29 -4.92 -1.24
CA SER A 116 9.17 -3.52 -0.82
C SER A 116 9.34 -3.31 0.69
N ASP A 117 9.99 -2.22 1.08
CA ASP A 117 10.04 -1.80 2.49
C ASP A 117 8.65 -1.41 3.00
N VAL A 118 7.78 -0.91 2.11
CA VAL A 118 6.39 -0.57 2.42
C VAL A 118 5.61 -1.79 2.89
N THR A 119 5.82 -2.96 2.28
CA THR A 119 5.24 -4.23 2.73
C THR A 119 5.74 -4.58 4.13
N TRP A 120 7.04 -4.38 4.41
CA TRP A 120 7.56 -4.57 5.76
C TRP A 120 6.90 -3.61 6.76
N GLU A 121 6.85 -2.31 6.47
CA GLU A 121 6.23 -1.30 7.34
C GLU A 121 4.76 -1.65 7.66
N GLN A 122 4.01 -2.18 6.68
CA GLN A 122 2.60 -2.56 6.85
C GLN A 122 2.40 -3.83 7.67
N PHE A 123 3.21 -4.88 7.43
CA PHE A 123 2.97 -6.20 7.99
C PHE A 123 3.83 -6.54 9.22
N ASN A 124 4.93 -5.84 9.46
CA ASN A 124 5.87 -6.17 10.53
C ASN A 124 5.25 -6.02 11.92
N GLY A 125 4.28 -5.11 12.10
CA GLY A 125 3.56 -4.97 13.37
C GLY A 125 2.58 -6.12 13.67
N VAL A 126 2.04 -6.76 12.63
CA VAL A 126 1.00 -7.80 12.77
C VAL A 126 1.60 -9.20 12.74
N VAL A 127 2.54 -9.45 11.84
CA VAL A 127 3.17 -10.77 11.63
C VAL A 127 4.70 -10.63 11.54
N PRO A 128 5.37 -10.24 12.63
CA PRO A 128 6.82 -10.08 12.65
C PRO A 128 7.52 -11.40 12.31
N GLY A 129 8.53 -11.34 11.45
CA GLY A 129 9.28 -12.53 11.02
C GLY A 129 8.56 -13.44 10.03
N HIS A 130 7.30 -13.18 9.67
CA HIS A 130 6.65 -13.89 8.58
C HIS A 130 7.37 -13.61 7.26
N HIS A 131 7.42 -14.60 6.35
CA HIS A 131 8.17 -14.47 5.11
C HIS A 131 7.73 -13.28 4.23
N ILE A 132 6.53 -12.71 4.43
CA ILE A 132 6.05 -11.48 3.74
C ILE A 132 6.82 -10.22 4.17
N THR A 133 7.31 -10.17 5.42
CA THR A 133 8.07 -9.04 5.95
C THR A 133 9.57 -9.20 5.68
N LEU A 134 10.01 -10.38 5.25
CA LEU A 134 11.43 -10.65 5.03
C LEU A 134 11.83 -10.34 3.57
N LYS A 135 12.97 -9.65 3.44
CA LYS A 135 13.69 -9.45 2.18
C LYS A 135 14.24 -10.78 1.67
N SER A 136 14.43 -10.90 0.36
CA SER A 136 14.91 -12.16 -0.24
C SER A 136 16.34 -12.50 0.19
N SER A 137 17.11 -11.49 0.59
CA SER A 137 18.47 -11.63 1.12
C SER A 137 18.54 -12.15 2.56
N ASP A 138 17.43 -12.11 3.32
CA ASP A 138 17.42 -12.58 4.71
C ASP A 138 17.55 -14.13 4.75
N PRO A 139 18.51 -14.69 5.49
CA PRO A 139 18.66 -16.14 5.63
C PRO A 139 17.40 -16.87 6.14
N LYS A 140 16.56 -16.17 6.93
CA LYS A 140 15.30 -16.72 7.46
C LYS A 140 14.21 -16.79 6.40
N PHE A 141 14.29 -15.98 5.34
CA PHE A 141 13.23 -15.92 4.32
C PHE A 141 12.96 -17.28 3.70
N LYS A 142 14.01 -17.97 3.23
CA LYS A 142 13.87 -19.29 2.60
C LYS A 142 13.30 -20.33 3.56
N LYS A 143 13.81 -20.38 4.79
CA LYS A 143 13.35 -21.31 5.83
C LYS A 143 11.88 -21.09 6.17
N ASN A 144 11.47 -19.85 6.39
CA ASN A 144 10.08 -19.53 6.75
C ASN A 144 9.12 -19.78 5.59
N LYS A 145 9.57 -19.57 4.34
CA LYS A 145 8.81 -19.93 3.14
C LYS A 145 8.68 -21.46 2.99
N GLU A 146 9.71 -22.22 3.34
CA GLU A 146 9.67 -23.70 3.29
C GLU A 146 8.62 -24.26 4.27
N LEU A 147 8.49 -23.68 5.47
CA LEU A 147 7.48 -24.12 6.46
C LEU A 147 6.04 -24.08 5.94
N ILE A 148 5.71 -23.09 5.09
CA ILE A 148 4.35 -22.92 4.57
C ILE A 148 4.15 -23.54 3.18
N ARG A 149 5.23 -23.94 2.50
CA ARG A 149 5.17 -24.41 1.11
C ARG A 149 4.22 -25.59 0.97
N ASP A 150 4.25 -26.49 1.95
CA ASP A 150 3.52 -27.74 1.90
C ASP A 150 2.02 -27.54 2.21
N LEU A 151 1.61 -26.38 2.73
CA LEU A 151 0.19 -26.01 2.93
C LEU A 151 -0.58 -25.82 1.61
N MET A 152 0.14 -25.55 0.52
CA MET A 152 -0.46 -25.44 -0.82
C MET A 152 -0.19 -26.69 -1.67
N ALA A 153 0.39 -27.74 -1.08
CA ALA A 153 0.61 -28.99 -1.79
C ALA A 153 -0.74 -29.68 -2.08
N PRO A 154 -0.91 -30.33 -3.24
CA PRO A 154 -2.17 -31.01 -3.58
C PRO A 154 -2.61 -32.02 -2.52
N THR A 155 -1.66 -32.70 -1.87
CA THR A 155 -1.94 -33.65 -0.79
C THR A 155 -2.57 -32.97 0.42
N PHE A 156 -2.02 -31.86 0.90
CA PHE A 156 -2.59 -31.10 2.01
C PHE A 156 -3.97 -30.54 1.65
N LEU A 157 -4.11 -29.98 0.44
CA LEU A 157 -5.39 -29.44 -0.01
C LEU A 157 -6.47 -30.52 -0.08
N GLN A 158 -6.14 -31.74 -0.51
CA GLN A 158 -7.08 -32.86 -0.58
C GLN A 158 -7.40 -33.47 0.79
N GLN A 159 -6.42 -33.56 1.68
CA GLN A 159 -6.57 -34.29 2.94
C GLN A 159 -7.02 -33.41 4.11
N ALA A 160 -6.57 -32.16 4.17
CA ALA A 160 -6.89 -31.23 5.26
C ALA A 160 -7.93 -30.19 4.81
N SER A 161 -7.71 -29.52 3.67
CA SER A 161 -8.59 -28.41 3.28
C SER A 161 -9.92 -28.86 2.68
N ALA A 162 -9.93 -29.84 1.77
CA ALA A 162 -11.16 -30.26 1.07
C ALA A 162 -12.25 -30.81 2.00
N PRO A 163 -11.95 -31.64 3.02
CA PRO A 163 -12.98 -32.09 3.97
C PRO A 163 -13.58 -30.94 4.77
N GLU A 164 -12.76 -30.01 5.25
CA GLU A 164 -13.21 -28.82 5.98
C GLU A 164 -14.06 -27.91 5.10
N ILE A 165 -13.65 -27.69 3.84
CA ILE A 165 -14.46 -26.96 2.85
C ILE A 165 -15.83 -27.62 2.73
N HIS A 166 -15.88 -28.93 2.50
CA HIS A 166 -17.14 -29.64 2.33
C HIS A 166 -18.04 -29.55 3.56
N ASP A 167 -17.50 -29.76 4.76
CA ASP A 167 -18.24 -29.69 6.03
C ASP A 167 -18.82 -28.28 6.29
N LYS A 168 -17.98 -27.24 6.18
CA LYS A 168 -18.41 -25.86 6.46
C LYS A 168 -19.36 -25.33 5.39
N PHE A 169 -19.16 -25.67 4.11
CA PHE A 169 -20.13 -25.35 3.07
C PHE A 169 -21.45 -26.10 3.27
N GLY A 170 -21.42 -27.36 3.70
CA GLY A 170 -22.62 -28.09 4.08
C GLY A 170 -23.39 -27.41 5.21
N SER A 171 -22.68 -26.82 6.18
CA SER A 171 -23.28 -26.04 7.27
C SER A 171 -23.84 -24.70 6.78
N LEU A 172 -23.15 -24.02 5.87
CA LEU A 172 -23.61 -22.78 5.23
C LEU A 172 -24.92 -22.99 4.44
N LEU A 173 -25.01 -24.09 3.68
CA LEU A 173 -26.23 -24.41 2.93
C LEU A 173 -27.42 -24.63 3.86
N LYS A 174 -27.24 -25.37 4.97
CA LYS A 174 -28.27 -25.55 5.99
C LYS A 174 -28.70 -24.22 6.61
N LEU A 175 -27.76 -23.29 6.84
CA LEU A 175 -28.06 -21.94 7.32
C LEU A 175 -28.92 -21.18 6.30
N TRP A 176 -28.59 -21.27 5.01
CA TRP A 176 -29.36 -20.62 3.95
C TRP A 176 -30.74 -21.22 3.75
N ASP A 177 -30.89 -22.54 3.81
CA ASP A 177 -32.20 -23.20 3.81
C ASP A 177 -33.06 -22.65 4.96
N ARG A 178 -32.48 -22.52 6.15
CA ARG A 178 -33.19 -21.97 7.30
C ARG A 178 -33.55 -20.49 7.12
N LYS A 179 -32.66 -19.69 6.54
CA LYS A 179 -32.94 -18.28 6.23
C LYS A 179 -34.03 -18.15 5.17
N LEU A 180 -34.04 -19.01 4.15
CA LEU A 180 -35.08 -19.06 3.13
C LEU A 180 -36.45 -19.32 3.77
N ASP A 181 -36.58 -20.33 4.62
CA ASP A 181 -37.81 -20.62 5.35
C ASP A 181 -38.31 -19.42 6.18
N LEU A 182 -37.40 -18.74 6.87
CA LEU A 182 -37.73 -17.61 7.74
C LEU A 182 -38.00 -16.31 6.95
N SER A 183 -37.45 -16.18 5.75
CA SER A 183 -37.59 -14.98 4.92
C SER A 183 -39.01 -14.80 4.37
N GLY A 184 -39.74 -15.91 4.17
CA GLY A 184 -41.03 -15.91 3.50
C GLY A 184 -40.96 -15.39 2.06
N GLY A 185 -39.85 -15.67 1.35
CA GLY A 185 -39.63 -15.22 -0.03
C GLY A 185 -39.00 -13.83 -0.16
N ARG A 186 -38.61 -13.20 0.95
CA ARG A 186 -37.86 -11.92 0.92
C ARG A 186 -36.37 -12.16 0.68
N PRO A 187 -35.69 -11.27 -0.07
CA PRO A 187 -34.24 -11.36 -0.21
C PRO A 187 -33.55 -11.13 1.15
N PHE A 188 -32.44 -11.81 1.37
CA PHE A 188 -31.58 -11.64 2.54
C PHE A 188 -30.11 -11.53 2.10
N ASP A 189 -29.29 -10.90 2.94
CA ASP A 189 -27.86 -10.76 2.69
C ASP A 189 -27.11 -12.07 3.00
N ILE A 190 -26.24 -12.46 2.08
CA ILE A 190 -25.38 -13.64 2.16
C ILE A 190 -23.90 -13.29 2.24
N ALA A 191 -23.53 -12.02 2.02
CA ALA A 191 -22.13 -11.61 1.94
C ALA A 191 -21.37 -11.92 3.24
N GLN A 192 -21.99 -11.61 4.38
CA GLN A 192 -21.41 -11.92 5.69
C GLN A 192 -21.32 -13.42 5.95
N ASP A 193 -22.30 -14.21 5.51
CA ASP A 193 -22.29 -15.65 5.70
C ASP A 193 -21.12 -16.28 4.94
N ILE A 194 -20.92 -15.89 3.68
CA ILE A 194 -19.78 -16.35 2.86
C ILE A 194 -18.46 -15.95 3.52
N HIS A 195 -18.36 -14.72 4.01
CA HIS A 195 -17.16 -14.24 4.70
C HIS A 195 -16.83 -15.09 5.95
N ASN A 196 -17.84 -15.35 6.79
CA ASN A 196 -17.67 -16.16 7.99
C ASN A 196 -17.34 -17.61 7.66
N SER A 197 -18.04 -18.22 6.70
CA SER A 197 -17.75 -19.59 6.29
C SER A 197 -16.36 -19.75 5.68
N ALA A 198 -15.88 -18.77 4.91
CA ALA A 198 -14.50 -18.78 4.41
C ALA A 198 -13.49 -18.72 5.57
N LEU A 199 -13.77 -17.92 6.60
CA LEU A 199 -12.93 -17.88 7.80
C LEU A 199 -12.94 -19.22 8.55
N ASP A 200 -14.11 -19.82 8.76
CA ASP A 200 -14.26 -21.12 9.44
C ASP A 200 -13.51 -22.23 8.69
N ILE A 201 -13.54 -22.21 7.35
CA ILE A 201 -12.77 -23.13 6.51
C ILE A 201 -11.28 -22.96 6.73
N ILE A 202 -10.78 -21.72 6.70
CA ILE A 202 -9.35 -21.44 6.89
C ILE A 202 -8.92 -21.86 8.30
N LEU A 203 -9.73 -21.58 9.32
CA LEU A 203 -9.44 -21.97 10.70
C LEU A 203 -9.43 -23.50 10.87
N GLY A 204 -10.46 -24.19 10.37
CA GLY A 204 -10.53 -25.65 10.42
C GLY A 204 -9.37 -26.31 9.68
N ALA A 205 -9.02 -25.81 8.48
CA ALA A 205 -7.89 -26.34 7.73
C ALA A 205 -6.52 -26.06 8.37
N SER A 206 -6.38 -24.95 9.11
CA SER A 206 -5.10 -24.54 9.72
C SER A 206 -4.87 -25.15 11.10
N PHE A 207 -5.91 -25.25 11.92
CA PHE A 207 -5.81 -25.64 13.34
C PHE A 207 -6.47 -26.99 13.64
N GLY A 208 -7.19 -27.57 12.68
CA GLY A 208 -8.12 -28.66 12.94
C GLY A 208 -9.42 -28.16 13.56
N ASN A 209 -10.42 -29.04 13.62
CA ASN A 209 -11.64 -28.84 14.39
C ASN A 209 -11.45 -29.19 15.86
#